data_AF-A0A851HUV6-F1
#
_entry.id   AF-A0A851HUV6-F1
#
_cell.length_a   1.000
_cell.length_b   1.000
_cell.length_c   1.000
_cell.angle_alpha   90.00
_cell.angle_beta   90.00
_cell.angle_gamma   90.00
#
_symmetry.space_group_name_H-M   'P 1'
#
loop_
_entity.id
_entity.type
_entity.pdbx_description
1 polymer ?
#
loop_
_entity_poly.entity_id
_entity_poly.type
_entity_poly.pdbx_seq_one_letter_code
_entity_poly.pdbx_strand_id
1 'polypeptide(L)'
;MAEKAQKLATYIWEGKDKRGQKSKGELHGSSQALVKAQLRKQGIVPEKVRKKPKPLFGGSKKITPFDIAMLTRQLATMMKAGVPLVQSFDIVADGLDNKGLQELVMSVRNDIASGTNFAAALRKHPRHFDDLYCNLVDSGEKAGALEQMLDRIATYLEKTELLKKKVKKAMTYPIAVIIVAIIVTAILLVKVVPQFESLFQGFGAELPVFTQFVVKLSEWMQSWWFAVLLGIVGTVFLFREAKRRSPKFSDFVDKYVLKLPVVGEILDKSAVAKFGRVLSTTFAAGVPLVDALDSVAGATGNAVYRDAVDRIKNDVSSGTQLQASMRQQDIFPVMAVQLTAIGEESGNLDEMLEKVAVHYEAVVDDMVDNLTALMEPMIMAVLGVLVGGLIIAMYLPIFQMGQVVG
;
A
#
# COMPACT_ATOMS: atom_id res chain seq x y z
N MET A 1 33.23 5.74 -39.15
CA MET A 1 33.48 6.42 -37.86
C MET A 1 32.15 6.94 -37.36
N ALA A 2 31.60 6.39 -36.28
CA ALA A 2 30.28 6.73 -35.78
C ALA A 2 30.34 8.04 -34.95
N GLU A 3 29.62 9.07 -35.38
CA GLU A 3 29.38 10.28 -34.59
C GLU A 3 28.67 9.89 -33.28
N LYS A 4 29.34 10.10 -32.15
CA LYS A 4 28.71 10.04 -30.83
C LYS A 4 27.60 11.10 -30.78
N ALA A 5 26.34 10.67 -30.83
CA ALA A 5 25.19 11.52 -30.53
C ALA A 5 25.44 12.26 -29.20
N GLN A 6 25.59 13.58 -29.25
CA GLN A 6 25.89 14.39 -28.08
C GLN A 6 24.69 14.35 -27.13
N LYS A 7 24.84 13.69 -25.98
CA LYS A 7 23.81 13.64 -24.93
C LYS A 7 23.40 15.06 -24.52
N LEU A 8 22.13 15.40 -24.77
CA LEU A 8 21.52 16.64 -24.27
C LEU A 8 21.55 16.65 -22.75
N ALA A 9 22.06 17.72 -22.16
CA ALA A 9 22.06 17.94 -20.71
C ALA A 9 21.22 19.16 -20.38
N THR A 10 20.55 19.13 -19.23
CA THR A 10 19.81 20.28 -18.70
C THR A 10 20.78 21.25 -18.02
N TYR A 11 20.72 22.52 -18.42
CA TYR A 11 21.45 23.62 -17.82
C TYR A 11 20.48 24.57 -17.12
N ILE A 12 20.83 25.00 -15.92
CA ILE A 12 20.12 26.07 -15.22
C ILE A 12 20.81 27.39 -15.61
N TRP A 13 20.01 28.38 -15.95
CA TRP A 13 20.51 29.69 -16.34
C TRP A 13 19.80 30.82 -15.58
N GLU A 14 20.55 31.90 -15.36
CA GLU A 14 20.09 33.18 -14.85
C GLU A 14 20.60 34.24 -15.82
N GLY A 15 19.74 35.13 -16.27
CA GLY A 15 20.07 36.16 -17.24
C GLY A 15 19.15 37.36 -17.16
N LYS A 16 19.47 38.41 -17.91
CA LYS A 16 18.64 39.61 -18.01
C LYS A 16 18.07 39.73 -19.40
N ASP A 17 16.80 40.09 -19.51
CA ASP A 17 16.21 40.46 -20.79
C ASP A 17 16.71 41.83 -21.27
N LYS A 18 16.30 42.26 -22.46
CA LYS A 18 16.64 43.58 -23.02
C LYS A 18 16.16 44.77 -22.17
N ARG A 19 15.24 44.55 -21.22
CA ARG A 19 14.69 45.55 -20.31
C ARG A 19 15.38 45.54 -18.94
N GLY A 20 16.41 44.71 -18.76
CA GLY A 20 17.16 44.58 -17.51
C GLY A 20 16.47 43.72 -16.44
N GLN A 21 15.33 43.08 -16.75
CA GLN A 21 14.63 42.20 -15.83
C GLN A 21 15.35 40.86 -15.73
N LYS A 22 15.61 40.42 -14.50
CA LYS A 22 16.24 39.13 -14.23
C LYS A 22 15.24 38.01 -14.49
N SER A 23 15.62 37.07 -15.34
CA SER A 23 14.89 35.83 -15.61
C SER A 23 15.78 34.63 -15.28
N LYS A 24 15.15 33.56 -14.81
CA LYS A 24 15.80 32.29 -14.50
C LYS A 24 15.02 31.17 -15.15
N GLY A 25 15.71 30.12 -15.58
CA GLY A 25 15.07 29.00 -16.25
C GLY A 25 15.98 27.80 -16.44
N GLU A 26 15.43 26.76 -17.06
CA GLU A 26 16.16 25.57 -17.48
C GLU A 26 16.16 25.50 -19.00
N LEU A 27 17.29 25.12 -19.60
CA LEU A 27 17.40 24.91 -21.04
C LEU A 27 18.18 23.63 -21.31
N HIS A 28 17.73 22.83 -22.26
CA HIS A 28 18.45 21.66 -22.73
C HIS A 28 19.44 22.06 -23.82
N GLY A 29 20.66 21.53 -23.75
CA GLY A 29 21.65 21.73 -24.79
C GLY A 29 22.78 20.73 -24.70
N SER A 30 23.55 20.58 -25.77
CA SER A 30 24.71 19.69 -25.79
C SER A 30 25.95 20.32 -25.13
N SER A 31 26.02 21.66 -25.04
CA SER A 31 27.09 22.38 -24.34
C SER A 31 26.60 23.68 -23.70
N GLN A 32 27.32 24.15 -22.66
CA GLN A 32 27.07 25.44 -22.03
C GLN A 32 27.19 26.62 -23.04
N ALA A 33 28.07 26.49 -24.02
CA ALA A 33 28.26 27.50 -25.07
C ALA A 33 27.03 27.60 -25.99
N LEU A 34 26.44 26.46 -26.35
CA LEU A 34 25.22 26.42 -27.17
C LEU A 34 24.01 26.96 -26.42
N VAL A 35 23.86 26.61 -25.14
CA VAL A 35 22.80 27.19 -24.29
C VAL A 35 22.93 28.71 -24.17
N LYS A 36 24.15 29.23 -23.96
CA LYS A 36 24.39 30.69 -23.96
C LYS A 36 24.04 31.34 -25.30
N ALA A 37 24.38 30.70 -26.42
CA ALA A 37 24.05 31.20 -27.75
C ALA A 37 22.53 31.23 -28.00
N GLN A 38 21.81 30.20 -27.54
CA GLN A 38 20.35 30.10 -27.65
C GLN A 38 19.64 31.16 -26.78
N LEU A 39 20.11 31.39 -25.56
CA LEU A 39 19.59 32.46 -24.69
C LEU A 39 19.80 33.85 -25.30
N ARG A 40 20.97 34.11 -25.89
CA ARG A 40 21.24 35.37 -26.61
C ARG A 40 20.32 35.56 -27.82
N LYS A 41 20.02 34.49 -28.58
CA LYS A 41 19.03 34.53 -29.67
C LYS A 41 17.62 34.87 -29.17
N GLN A 42 17.27 34.44 -27.96
CA GLN A 42 16.00 34.79 -27.31
C GLN A 42 16.01 36.19 -26.65
N GLY A 43 17.07 36.98 -26.83
CA GLY A 43 17.18 38.33 -26.27
C GLY A 43 17.51 38.35 -24.78
N ILE A 44 17.98 37.24 -24.22
CA ILE A 44 18.40 37.12 -22.82
C ILE A 44 19.93 37.13 -22.76
N VAL A 45 20.51 38.04 -21.99
CA VAL A 45 21.94 38.09 -21.70
C VAL A 45 22.23 37.15 -20.51
N PRO A 46 22.90 36.00 -20.71
CA PRO A 46 23.12 35.03 -19.66
C PRO A 46 24.22 35.49 -18.68
N GLU A 47 23.89 35.65 -17.40
CA GLU A 47 24.84 35.99 -16.32
C GLU A 47 25.46 34.71 -15.71
N LYS A 48 24.64 33.68 -15.48
CA LYS A 48 25.06 32.36 -15.03
C LYS A 48 24.43 31.30 -15.92
N VAL A 49 25.24 30.38 -16.40
CA VAL A 49 24.76 29.12 -17.00
C VAL A 49 25.58 28.02 -16.39
N ARG A 50 24.94 27.07 -15.71
CA ARG A 50 25.63 25.93 -15.10
C ARG A 50 24.87 24.66 -15.42
N LYS A 51 25.60 23.57 -15.63
CA LYS A 51 24.98 22.25 -15.77
C LYS A 51 24.19 21.95 -14.50
N LYS A 52 22.93 21.54 -14.61
CA LYS A 52 22.11 21.20 -13.45
C LYS A 52 22.84 20.11 -12.65
N PRO A 53 23.25 20.36 -11.40
CA PRO A 53 23.95 19.36 -10.62
C PRO A 53 23.06 18.13 -10.50
N LYS A 54 23.62 16.94 -10.78
CA LYS A 54 22.91 15.70 -10.50
C LYS A 54 22.71 15.65 -8.98
N PRO A 55 21.47 15.57 -8.47
CA PRO A 55 21.25 15.57 -7.04
C PRO A 55 21.88 14.30 -6.45
N LEU A 56 22.83 14.46 -5.52
CA LEU A 56 23.51 13.34 -4.84
C LEU A 56 22.53 12.44 -4.05
N PHE A 57 21.37 13.00 -3.69
CA PHE A 57 20.27 12.35 -2.97
C PHE A 57 18.90 12.60 -3.62
N GLY A 58 18.85 12.83 -4.93
CA GLY A 58 17.61 13.01 -5.68
C GLY A 58 17.32 11.83 -6.58
N GLY A 59 17.06 10.68 -5.99
CA GLY A 59 16.43 9.57 -6.72
C GLY A 59 15.05 10.01 -7.19
N SER A 60 14.65 9.56 -8.38
CA SER A 60 13.25 9.58 -8.80
C SER A 60 12.38 9.08 -7.64
N LYS A 61 11.42 9.90 -7.20
CA LYS A 61 10.51 9.51 -6.12
C LYS A 61 9.87 8.17 -6.52
N LYS A 62 9.86 7.19 -5.61
CA LYS A 62 9.33 5.87 -5.91
C LYS A 62 7.88 6.00 -6.38
N ILE A 63 7.56 5.43 -7.53
CA ILE A 63 6.19 5.38 -8.06
C ILE A 63 5.35 4.56 -7.09
N THR A 64 4.26 5.15 -6.60
CA THR A 64 3.33 4.51 -5.69
C THR A 64 2.09 4.00 -6.44
N PRO A 65 1.38 2.99 -5.92
CA PRO A 65 0.13 2.54 -6.52
C PRO A 65 -0.94 3.65 -6.62
N PHE A 66 -0.95 4.59 -5.66
CA PHE A 66 -1.81 5.78 -5.72
C PHE A 66 -1.49 6.68 -6.92
N ASP A 67 -0.21 6.83 -7.27
CA ASP A 67 0.18 7.59 -8.46
C ASP A 67 -0.38 6.95 -9.76
N ILE A 68 -0.39 5.61 -9.83
CA ILE A 68 -0.98 4.87 -10.97
C ILE A 68 -2.51 5.01 -10.99
N ALA A 69 -3.17 5.00 -9.82
CA ALA A 69 -4.60 5.25 -9.72
C ALA A 69 -4.96 6.64 -10.27
N MET A 70 -4.24 7.68 -9.85
CA MET A 70 -4.45 9.06 -10.32
C MET A 70 -4.15 9.23 -11.81
N LEU A 71 -3.05 8.64 -12.30
CA LEU A 71 -2.74 8.61 -13.73
C LEU A 71 -3.90 8.00 -14.53
N THR A 72 -4.42 6.86 -14.08
CA THR A 72 -5.51 6.15 -14.77
C THR A 72 -6.80 6.99 -14.75
N ARG A 73 -7.13 7.64 -13.63
CA ARG A 73 -8.27 8.56 -13.53
C ARG A 73 -8.14 9.75 -14.47
N GLN A 74 -6.96 10.35 -14.56
CA GLN A 74 -6.69 11.48 -15.46
C GLN A 74 -6.84 11.05 -16.93
N LEU A 75 -6.28 9.89 -17.30
CA LEU A 75 -6.44 9.34 -18.65
C LEU A 75 -7.92 9.07 -18.97
N ALA A 76 -8.67 8.44 -18.05
CA ALA A 76 -10.10 8.21 -18.21
C ALA A 76 -10.88 9.52 -18.45
N THR A 77 -10.57 10.55 -17.66
CA THR A 77 -11.22 11.87 -17.77
C THR A 77 -10.92 12.55 -19.11
N MET A 78 -9.66 12.49 -19.56
CA MET A 78 -9.24 13.10 -20.83
C MET A 78 -9.84 12.36 -22.03
N MET A 79 -9.85 11.02 -21.99
CA MET A 79 -10.49 10.22 -23.03
C MET A 79 -12.00 10.45 -23.11
N LYS A 80 -12.66 10.62 -21.96
CA LYS A 80 -14.08 10.98 -21.88
C LYS A 80 -14.39 12.36 -22.42
N ALA A 81 -13.42 13.27 -22.36
CA ALA A 81 -13.49 14.57 -23.02
C ALA A 81 -13.19 14.51 -24.53
N GLY A 82 -12.97 13.30 -25.10
CA GLY A 82 -12.67 13.09 -26.51
C GLY A 82 -11.21 13.39 -26.89
N VAL A 83 -10.31 13.56 -25.92
CA VAL A 83 -8.89 13.81 -26.19
C VAL A 83 -8.22 12.51 -26.64
N PRO A 84 -7.49 12.50 -27.78
CA PRO A 84 -6.76 11.33 -28.22
C PRO A 84 -5.80 10.78 -27.15
N LEU A 85 -5.65 9.45 -27.08
CA LEU A 85 -4.87 8.78 -26.04
C LEU A 85 -3.43 9.32 -25.92
N VAL A 86 -2.72 9.42 -27.04
CA VAL A 86 -1.33 9.93 -27.08
C VAL A 86 -1.23 11.37 -26.54
N GLN A 87 -2.20 12.22 -26.88
CA GLN A 87 -2.25 13.60 -26.39
C GLN A 87 -2.61 13.67 -24.90
N SER A 88 -3.45 12.75 -24.42
CA SER A 88 -3.79 12.62 -23.01
C SER A 88 -2.55 12.28 -22.18
N PHE A 89 -1.70 11.37 -22.69
CA PHE A 89 -0.41 11.06 -22.09
C PHE A 89 0.53 12.29 -22.03
N ASP A 90 0.61 13.08 -23.11
CA ASP A 90 1.43 14.30 -23.13
C ASP A 90 0.99 15.31 -22.07
N ILE A 91 -0.33 15.59 -21.99
CA ILE A 91 -0.90 16.53 -21.03
C ILE A 91 -0.69 16.06 -19.58
N VAL A 92 -0.90 14.77 -19.32
CA VAL A 92 -0.68 14.21 -17.98
C VAL A 92 0.80 14.27 -17.62
N ALA A 93 1.71 13.89 -18.53
CA ALA A 93 3.15 13.89 -18.30
C ALA A 93 3.69 15.27 -17.90
N ASP A 94 3.16 16.34 -18.49
CA ASP A 94 3.56 17.72 -18.17
C ASP A 94 3.13 18.16 -16.75
N GLY A 95 2.06 17.58 -16.21
CA GLY A 95 1.55 17.88 -14.87
C GLY A 95 2.19 17.07 -13.74
N LEU A 96 3.13 16.17 -14.03
CA LEU A 96 3.71 15.27 -13.03
C LEU A 96 4.94 15.84 -12.34
N ASP A 97 4.88 15.96 -11.01
CA ASP A 97 6.04 16.31 -10.19
C ASP A 97 7.08 15.17 -10.09
N ASN A 98 6.61 13.92 -10.17
CA ASN A 98 7.47 12.76 -10.03
C ASN A 98 8.12 12.40 -11.38
N LYS A 99 9.40 12.73 -11.52
CA LYS A 99 10.20 12.39 -12.71
C LYS A 99 10.18 10.91 -13.09
N GLY A 100 10.17 10.00 -12.11
CA GLY A 100 10.11 8.57 -12.42
C GLY A 100 8.79 8.17 -13.06
N LEU A 101 7.68 8.76 -12.60
CA LEU A 101 6.37 8.56 -13.20
C LEU A 101 6.28 9.23 -14.57
N GLN A 102 6.84 10.44 -14.72
CA GLN A 102 6.91 11.14 -15.99
C GLN A 102 7.66 10.31 -17.04
N GLU A 103 8.82 9.73 -16.69
CA GLU A 103 9.58 8.83 -17.57
C GLU A 103 8.77 7.58 -17.95
N LEU A 104 8.05 6.97 -17.00
CA LEU A 104 7.16 5.84 -17.26
C LEU A 104 6.04 6.20 -18.25
N VAL A 105 5.34 7.31 -18.00
CA VAL A 105 4.23 7.82 -18.82
C VAL A 105 4.71 8.14 -20.23
N MET A 106 5.86 8.82 -20.37
CA MET A 106 6.46 9.11 -21.68
C MET A 106 6.93 7.85 -22.41
N SER A 107 7.44 6.84 -21.69
CA SER A 107 7.82 5.55 -22.28
C SER A 107 6.60 4.86 -22.91
N VAL A 108 5.51 4.74 -22.16
CA VAL A 108 4.25 4.14 -22.64
C VAL A 108 3.68 4.95 -23.81
N ARG A 109 3.66 6.27 -23.70
CA ARG A 109 3.24 7.19 -24.77
C ARG A 109 4.02 6.95 -26.06
N ASN A 110 5.34 6.84 -25.99
CA ASN A 110 6.20 6.65 -27.16
C ASN A 110 5.94 5.31 -27.86
N ASP A 111 5.71 4.25 -27.09
CA ASP A 111 5.35 2.94 -27.64
C ASP A 111 4.01 2.96 -28.37
N ILE A 112 3.01 3.65 -27.82
CA ILE A 112 1.70 3.82 -28.45
C ILE A 112 1.83 4.68 -29.71
N ALA A 113 2.59 5.78 -29.63
CA ALA A 113 2.84 6.65 -30.77
C ALA A 113 3.60 5.95 -31.92
N SER A 114 4.41 4.93 -31.62
CA SER A 114 5.05 4.09 -32.62
C SER A 114 4.15 2.98 -33.19
N GLY A 115 2.89 2.90 -32.76
CA GLY A 115 1.90 1.93 -33.26
C GLY A 115 1.78 0.64 -32.43
N THR A 116 2.39 0.59 -31.24
CA THR A 116 2.12 -0.52 -30.30
C THR A 116 0.73 -0.35 -29.72
N ASN A 117 -0.04 -1.43 -29.57
CA ASN A 117 -1.32 -1.36 -28.85
C ASN A 117 -1.09 -0.96 -27.38
N PHE A 118 -2.12 -0.38 -26.76
CA PHE A 118 -1.97 0.20 -25.43
C PHE A 118 -1.66 -0.86 -24.38
N ALA A 119 -2.37 -1.98 -24.41
CA ALA A 119 -2.15 -3.07 -23.45
C ALA A 119 -0.73 -3.66 -23.50
N ALA A 120 -0.14 -3.84 -24.68
CA ALA A 120 1.21 -4.36 -24.84
C ALA A 120 2.29 -3.35 -24.40
N ALA A 121 2.04 -2.05 -24.60
CA ALA A 121 2.92 -1.01 -24.04
C ALA A 121 2.95 -1.08 -22.51
N LEU A 122 1.78 -1.27 -21.87
CA LEU A 122 1.67 -1.41 -20.41
C LEU A 122 2.35 -2.69 -19.89
N ARG A 123 2.21 -3.81 -20.59
CA ARG A 123 2.82 -5.11 -20.22
C ARG A 123 4.35 -5.08 -20.16
N LYS A 124 5.02 -4.11 -20.80
CA LYS A 124 6.47 -3.88 -20.63
C LYS A 124 6.84 -3.39 -19.23
N HIS A 125 5.85 -2.95 -18.43
CA HIS A 125 6.02 -2.39 -17.10
C HIS A 125 5.21 -3.15 -16.01
N PRO A 126 5.43 -4.48 -15.83
CA PRO A 126 4.62 -5.35 -14.97
C PRO A 126 4.73 -5.02 -13.47
N ARG A 127 5.67 -4.15 -13.08
CA ARG A 127 5.80 -3.65 -11.70
C ARG A 127 4.72 -2.62 -11.33
N HIS A 128 4.10 -1.99 -12.32
CA HIS A 128 3.17 -0.88 -12.15
C HIS A 128 1.78 -1.20 -12.69
N PHE A 129 1.71 -2.02 -13.73
CA PHE A 129 0.47 -2.49 -14.32
C PHE A 129 0.43 -4.01 -14.16
N ASP A 130 -0.53 -4.50 -13.40
CA ASP A 130 -0.74 -5.93 -13.23
C ASP A 130 -1.48 -6.53 -14.43
N ASP A 131 -1.59 -7.86 -14.46
CA ASP A 131 -2.22 -8.57 -15.59
C ASP A 131 -3.69 -8.19 -15.74
N LEU A 132 -4.40 -7.99 -14.63
CA LEU A 132 -5.80 -7.52 -14.64
C LEU A 132 -5.93 -6.15 -15.32
N TYR A 133 -5.09 -5.18 -14.97
CA TYR A 133 -5.07 -3.87 -15.61
C TYR A 133 -4.84 -4.01 -17.11
N CYS A 134 -3.81 -4.77 -17.50
CA CYS A 134 -3.45 -4.94 -18.90
C CYS A 134 -4.55 -5.65 -19.70
N ASN A 135 -5.20 -6.66 -19.12
CA ASN A 135 -6.26 -7.44 -19.76
C ASN A 135 -7.54 -6.61 -19.92
N LEU A 136 -7.90 -5.81 -18.91
CA LEU A 136 -9.02 -4.87 -19.03
C LEU A 136 -8.78 -3.85 -20.14
N VAL A 137 -7.59 -3.23 -20.18
CA VAL A 137 -7.23 -2.30 -21.27
C VAL A 137 -7.30 -2.95 -22.63
N ASP A 138 -6.77 -4.18 -22.78
CA ASP A 138 -6.79 -4.93 -24.05
C ASP A 138 -8.23 -5.19 -24.53
N SER A 139 -9.12 -5.62 -23.63
CA SER A 139 -10.54 -5.83 -23.95
C SER A 139 -11.25 -4.52 -24.29
N GLY A 140 -10.97 -3.44 -23.56
CA GLY A 140 -11.52 -2.11 -23.84
C GLY A 140 -11.06 -1.56 -25.19
N GLU A 141 -9.80 -1.76 -25.55
CA GLU A 141 -9.22 -1.35 -26.83
C GLU A 141 -9.85 -2.14 -28.00
N LYS A 142 -9.98 -3.47 -27.86
CA LYS A 142 -10.62 -4.34 -28.88
C LYS A 142 -12.11 -4.04 -29.06
N ALA A 143 -12.81 -3.73 -27.97
CA ALA A 143 -14.24 -3.43 -27.99
C ALA A 143 -14.55 -1.97 -28.39
N GLY A 144 -13.53 -1.11 -28.57
CA GLY A 144 -13.72 0.32 -28.81
C GLY A 144 -14.33 1.08 -27.62
N ALA A 145 -14.31 0.49 -26.43
CA ALA A 145 -14.89 1.01 -25.18
C ALA A 145 -13.79 1.35 -24.15
N LEU A 146 -12.62 1.78 -24.63
CA LEU A 146 -11.45 2.04 -23.79
C LEU A 146 -11.71 3.15 -22.75
N GLU A 147 -12.53 4.15 -23.08
CA GLU A 147 -12.93 5.21 -22.15
C GLU A 147 -13.66 4.65 -20.93
N GLN A 148 -14.72 3.87 -21.15
CA GLN A 148 -15.52 3.26 -20.09
C GLN A 148 -14.65 2.29 -19.28
N MET A 149 -13.71 1.62 -19.94
CA MET A 149 -12.78 0.71 -19.27
C MET A 149 -11.84 1.43 -18.31
N LEU A 150 -11.21 2.50 -18.78
CA LEU A 150 -10.28 3.27 -17.97
C LEU A 150 -11.00 3.89 -16.77
N ASP A 151 -12.26 4.31 -16.92
CA ASP A 151 -13.07 4.83 -15.81
C ASP A 151 -13.33 3.76 -14.74
N ARG A 152 -13.64 2.53 -15.16
CA ARG A 152 -13.81 1.38 -14.25
C ARG A 152 -12.50 1.01 -13.55
N ILE A 153 -11.40 0.91 -14.30
CA ILE A 153 -10.07 0.62 -13.74
C ILE A 153 -9.67 1.71 -12.74
N ALA A 154 -9.86 2.99 -13.09
CA ALA A 154 -9.56 4.11 -12.21
C ALA A 154 -10.34 4.01 -10.90
N THR A 155 -11.65 3.76 -10.98
CA THR A 155 -12.51 3.60 -9.81
C THR A 155 -12.05 2.44 -8.93
N TYR A 156 -11.73 1.29 -9.53
CA TYR A 156 -11.21 0.13 -8.80
C TYR A 156 -9.89 0.44 -8.08
N LEU A 157 -8.92 1.05 -8.76
CA LEU A 157 -7.62 1.40 -8.18
C LEU A 157 -7.77 2.43 -7.05
N GLU A 158 -8.60 3.46 -7.24
CA GLU A 158 -8.88 4.47 -6.23
C GLU A 158 -9.50 3.86 -4.98
N LYS A 159 -10.56 3.05 -5.13
CA LYS A 159 -11.22 2.39 -4.01
C LYS A 159 -10.26 1.47 -3.26
N THR A 160 -9.44 0.71 -3.99
CA THR A 160 -8.42 -0.17 -3.41
C THR A 160 -7.39 0.60 -2.58
N GLU A 161 -6.87 1.71 -3.11
CA GLU A 161 -5.87 2.53 -2.41
C GLU A 161 -6.48 3.32 -1.24
N LEU A 162 -7.73 3.79 -1.37
CA LEU A 162 -8.46 4.42 -0.27
C LEU A 162 -8.69 3.45 0.88
N LEU A 163 -9.11 2.21 0.58
CA LEU A 163 -9.29 1.16 1.58
C LEU A 163 -7.96 0.84 2.29
N LYS A 164 -6.88 0.61 1.53
CA LYS A 164 -5.54 0.39 2.10
C LYS A 164 -5.10 1.55 2.98
N LYS A 165 -5.36 2.79 2.55
CA LYS A 165 -5.02 4.00 3.31
C LYS A 165 -5.85 4.10 4.59
N LYS A 166 -7.15 3.77 4.55
CA LYS A 166 -8.03 3.72 5.73
C LYS A 166 -7.53 2.69 6.74
N VAL A 167 -7.27 1.47 6.31
CA VAL A 167 -6.70 0.39 7.15
C VAL A 167 -5.36 0.82 7.75
N LYS A 168 -4.45 1.36 6.93
CA LYS A 168 -3.15 1.83 7.42
C LYS A 168 -3.30 2.96 8.45
N LYS A 169 -4.22 3.89 8.22
CA LYS A 169 -4.50 5.01 9.14
C LYS A 169 -5.06 4.49 10.47
N ALA A 170 -6.03 3.58 10.44
CA ALA A 170 -6.60 2.91 11.61
C ALA A 170 -5.51 2.20 12.45
N MET A 171 -4.56 1.54 11.79
CA MET A 171 -3.44 0.85 12.47
C MET A 171 -2.33 1.77 12.97
N THR A 172 -2.21 2.99 12.45
CA THR A 172 -1.08 3.88 12.78
C THR A 172 -1.11 4.32 14.25
N TYR A 173 -2.28 4.69 14.76
CA TYR A 173 -2.42 5.15 16.15
C TYR A 173 -2.10 4.03 17.18
N PRO A 174 -2.69 2.82 17.10
CA PRO A 174 -2.36 1.71 18.00
C PRO A 174 -0.88 1.34 17.99
N ILE A 175 -0.28 1.25 16.80
CA ILE A 175 1.15 0.92 16.67
C ILE A 175 2.00 2.00 17.34
N ALA A 176 1.67 3.28 17.11
CA ALA A 176 2.40 4.39 17.73
C ALA A 176 2.30 4.35 19.27
N VAL A 177 1.10 4.13 19.82
CA VAL A 177 0.92 4.07 21.29
C VAL A 177 1.63 2.86 21.88
N ILE A 178 1.55 1.69 21.25
CA ILE A 178 2.26 0.49 21.72
C ILE A 178 3.77 0.70 21.68
N ILE A 179 4.32 1.33 20.63
CA ILE A 179 5.75 1.66 20.55
C ILE A 179 6.15 2.59 21.70
N VAL A 180 5.37 3.66 21.95
CA VAL A 180 5.63 4.58 23.06
C VAL A 180 5.54 3.85 24.41
N ALA A 181 4.53 3.00 24.60
CA ALA A 181 4.37 2.19 25.81
C ALA A 181 5.60 1.32 26.07
N ILE A 182 6.06 0.58 25.05
CA ILE A 182 7.24 -0.28 25.13
C ILE A 182 8.48 0.55 25.47
N ILE A 183 8.68 1.71 24.85
CA ILE A 183 9.81 2.60 25.13
C ILE A 183 9.77 3.10 26.57
N VAL A 184 8.62 3.58 27.04
CA VAL A 184 8.45 4.05 28.42
C VAL A 184 8.69 2.93 29.42
N THR A 185 8.09 1.76 29.22
CA THR A 185 8.30 0.57 30.06
C THR A 185 9.77 0.15 30.07
N ALA A 186 10.45 0.16 28.92
CA ALA A 186 11.86 -0.16 28.83
C ALA A 186 12.74 0.84 29.61
N ILE A 187 12.45 2.15 29.52
CA ILE A 187 13.16 3.18 30.30
C ILE A 187 12.95 2.97 31.80
N LEU A 188 11.70 2.73 32.23
CA LEU A 188 11.39 2.49 33.63
C LEU A 188 12.15 1.27 34.17
N LEU A 189 12.13 0.16 33.43
CA LEU A 189 12.86 -1.04 33.81
C LEU A 189 14.38 -0.81 33.83
N VAL A 190 14.97 -0.18 32.81
CA VAL A 190 16.44 -0.06 32.69
C VAL A 190 17.02 1.00 33.63
N LYS A 191 16.28 2.08 33.94
CA LYS A 191 16.80 3.22 34.71
C LYS A 191 16.17 3.41 36.07
N VAL A 192 14.85 3.25 36.19
CA VAL A 192 14.12 3.63 37.40
C VAL A 192 14.10 2.49 38.41
N VAL A 193 13.73 1.27 37.98
CA VAL A 193 13.68 0.11 38.87
C VAL A 193 15.01 -0.16 39.61
N PRO A 194 16.20 -0.07 38.97
CA PRO A 194 17.47 -0.33 39.66
C PRO A 194 17.84 0.74 40.67
N GLN A 195 17.47 2.00 40.39
CA GLN A 195 17.65 3.08 41.36
C GLN A 195 16.84 2.81 42.62
N PHE A 196 15.58 2.39 42.47
CA PHE A 196 14.74 2.00 43.60
C PHE A 196 15.30 0.79 44.34
N GLU A 197 15.74 -0.25 43.64
CA GLU A 197 16.37 -1.42 44.26
C GLU A 197 17.57 -1.03 45.13
N SER A 198 18.47 -0.21 44.61
CA SER A 198 19.66 0.24 45.36
C SER A 198 19.32 1.03 46.63
N LEU A 199 18.21 1.77 46.63
CA LEU A 199 17.70 2.45 47.81
C LEU A 199 17.24 1.43 48.86
N PHE A 200 16.54 0.37 48.46
CA PHE A 200 16.02 -0.65 49.39
C PHE A 200 17.08 -1.61 49.93
N GLN A 201 18.10 -1.96 49.13
CA GLN A 201 19.23 -2.77 49.62
C GLN A 201 19.93 -2.14 50.82
N GLY A 202 19.94 -0.81 50.92
CA GLY A 202 20.50 -0.07 52.06
C GLY A 202 19.72 -0.22 53.38
N PHE A 203 18.46 -0.68 53.33
CA PHE A 203 17.60 -0.85 54.52
C PHE A 203 17.57 -2.28 55.08
N GLY A 204 18.23 -3.25 54.43
CA GLY A 204 18.35 -4.62 54.92
C GLY A 204 17.06 -5.45 54.95
N ALA A 205 15.99 -4.97 54.30
CA ALA A 205 14.71 -5.68 54.18
C ALA A 205 14.62 -6.44 52.85
N GLU A 206 14.06 -7.66 52.88
CA GLU A 206 13.79 -8.41 51.65
C GLU A 206 12.65 -7.76 50.86
N LEU A 207 12.85 -7.58 49.55
CA LEU A 207 11.83 -7.03 48.67
C LEU A 207 10.64 -8.01 48.55
N PRO A 208 9.38 -7.54 48.46
CA PRO A 208 8.24 -8.40 48.19
C PRO A 208 8.38 -9.16 46.85
N VAL A 209 7.80 -10.37 46.78
CA VAL A 209 7.93 -11.30 45.64
C VAL A 209 7.62 -10.64 44.29
N PHE A 210 6.57 -9.81 44.24
CA PHE A 210 6.18 -9.09 43.02
C PHE A 210 7.24 -8.06 42.59
N THR A 211 7.81 -7.32 43.53
CA THR A 211 8.91 -6.38 43.26
C THR A 211 10.18 -7.10 42.83
N GLN A 212 10.52 -8.23 43.46
CA GLN A 212 11.66 -9.06 43.07
C GLN A 212 11.53 -9.56 41.62
N PHE A 213 10.32 -9.95 41.18
CA PHE A 213 10.08 -10.34 39.80
C PHE A 213 10.38 -9.19 38.81
N VAL A 214 9.89 -7.98 39.12
CA VAL A 214 10.12 -6.80 38.28
C VAL A 214 11.60 -6.39 38.25
N VAL A 215 12.31 -6.50 39.38
CA VAL A 215 13.76 -6.28 39.48
C VAL A 215 14.52 -7.28 38.61
N LYS A 216 14.25 -8.59 38.72
CA LYS A 216 14.89 -9.61 37.87
C LYS A 216 14.65 -9.37 36.38
N LEU A 217 13.43 -8.95 36.04
CA LEU A 217 13.08 -8.61 34.66
C LEU A 217 13.83 -7.35 34.18
N SER A 218 14.03 -6.37 35.06
CA SER A 218 14.89 -5.21 34.83
C SER A 218 16.35 -5.59 34.61
N GLU A 219 16.95 -6.42 35.48
CA GLU A 219 18.35 -6.88 35.36
C GLU A 219 18.59 -7.62 34.05
N TRP A 220 17.68 -8.53 33.70
CA TRP A 220 17.69 -9.23 32.41
C TRP A 220 17.61 -8.23 31.27
N MET A 221 16.72 -7.24 31.37
CA MET A 221 16.55 -6.26 30.32
C MET A 221 17.77 -5.35 30.16
N GLN A 222 18.40 -4.90 31.25
CA GLN A 222 19.65 -4.13 31.21
C GLN A 222 20.79 -4.89 30.53
N SER A 223 20.86 -6.20 30.77
CA SER A 223 21.92 -7.06 30.22
C SER A 223 21.68 -7.42 28.75
N TRP A 224 20.42 -7.64 28.35
CA TRP A 224 20.06 -8.21 27.04
C TRP A 224 19.29 -7.26 26.11
N TRP A 225 19.12 -5.98 26.42
CA TRP A 225 18.30 -5.08 25.59
C TRP A 225 18.76 -4.99 24.13
N PHE A 226 20.07 -4.97 23.87
CA PHE A 226 20.61 -5.00 22.51
C PHE A 226 20.26 -6.30 21.78
N ALA A 227 20.32 -7.45 22.47
CA ALA A 227 19.95 -8.74 21.92
C ALA A 227 18.44 -8.84 21.65
N VAL A 228 17.60 -8.25 22.51
CA VAL A 228 16.16 -8.17 22.29
C VAL A 228 15.82 -7.29 21.09
N LEU A 229 16.48 -6.13 20.96
CA LEU A 229 16.28 -5.24 19.81
C LEU A 229 16.72 -5.92 18.51
N LEU A 230 17.91 -6.54 18.49
CA LEU A 230 18.38 -7.33 17.35
C LEU A 230 17.47 -8.52 17.06
N GLY A 231 16.93 -9.17 18.10
CA GLY A 231 15.98 -10.28 17.98
C GLY A 231 14.68 -9.85 17.31
N ILE A 232 14.12 -8.70 17.71
CA ILE A 232 12.90 -8.14 17.08
C ILE A 232 13.18 -7.79 15.62
N VAL A 233 14.23 -7.04 15.34
CA VAL A 233 14.59 -6.64 13.97
C VAL A 233 14.88 -7.86 13.10
N GLY A 234 15.64 -8.82 13.62
CA GLY A 234 15.98 -10.07 12.95
C GLY A 234 14.74 -10.92 12.66
N THR A 235 13.82 -11.05 13.63
CA THR A 235 12.58 -11.80 13.46
C THR A 235 11.69 -11.15 12.40
N VAL A 236 11.52 -9.83 12.42
CA VAL A 236 10.74 -9.11 11.41
C VAL A 236 11.35 -9.27 10.01
N PHE A 237 12.68 -9.17 9.91
CA PHE A 237 13.39 -9.35 8.65
C PHE A 237 13.26 -10.78 8.11
N LEU A 238 13.52 -11.80 8.94
CA LEU A 238 13.43 -13.21 8.58
C LEU A 238 12.00 -13.59 8.21
N PHE A 239 11.00 -13.12 8.97
CA PHE A 239 9.59 -13.35 8.66
C PHE A 239 9.21 -12.76 7.29
N ARG A 240 9.63 -11.53 7.01
CA ARG A 240 9.38 -10.87 5.73
C ARG A 240 10.07 -11.58 4.56
N GLU A 241 11.32 -12.00 4.75
CA GLU A 241 12.07 -12.72 3.72
C GLU A 241 11.51 -14.13 3.49
N ALA A 242 11.11 -14.84 4.55
CA ALA A 242 10.45 -16.13 4.47
C ALA A 242 9.12 -16.05 3.72
N LYS A 243 8.29 -15.03 4.01
CA LYS A 243 7.03 -14.79 3.29
C LYS A 243 7.27 -14.48 1.81
N ARG A 244 8.35 -13.77 1.48
CA ARG A 244 8.69 -13.44 0.09
C ARG A 244 9.27 -14.62 -0.69
N ARG A 245 10.10 -15.46 -0.07
CA ARG A 245 10.81 -16.55 -0.74
C ARG A 245 9.98 -17.83 -0.87
N SER A 246 9.08 -18.09 0.07
CA SER A 246 8.34 -19.35 0.14
C SER A 246 6.83 -19.12 -0.05
N PRO A 247 6.27 -19.45 -1.22
CA PRO A 247 4.82 -19.41 -1.45
C PRO A 247 4.06 -20.25 -0.43
N LYS A 248 4.57 -21.46 -0.11
CA LYS A 248 3.97 -22.34 0.92
C LYS A 248 3.89 -21.68 2.29
N PHE A 249 4.93 -20.93 2.69
CA PHE A 249 4.92 -20.20 3.96
C PHE A 249 3.96 -19.02 3.90
N SER A 250 3.90 -18.29 2.78
CA SER A 250 2.92 -17.21 2.59
C SER A 250 1.49 -17.73 2.70
N ASP A 251 1.16 -18.82 2.01
CA ASP A 251 -0.17 -19.42 2.03
C ASP A 251 -0.54 -19.97 3.42
N PHE A 252 0.44 -20.56 4.11
CA PHE A 252 0.27 -20.97 5.51
C PHE A 252 -0.08 -19.78 6.40
N VAL A 253 0.69 -18.68 6.32
CA VAL A 253 0.40 -17.46 7.08
C VAL A 253 -1.00 -16.94 6.75
N ASP A 254 -1.36 -16.84 5.48
CA ASP A 254 -2.66 -16.32 5.06
C ASP A 254 -3.84 -17.16 5.60
N LYS A 255 -3.67 -18.48 5.70
CA LYS A 255 -4.66 -19.40 6.32
C LYS A 255 -4.83 -19.19 7.82
N TYR A 256 -3.75 -18.88 8.54
CA TYR A 256 -3.81 -18.63 9.99
C TYR A 256 -4.35 -17.23 10.31
N VAL A 257 -3.99 -16.23 9.51
CA VAL A 257 -4.48 -14.87 9.70
C VAL A 257 -6.00 -14.80 9.53
N LEU A 258 -6.57 -15.62 8.63
CA LEU A 258 -8.03 -15.74 8.46
C LEU A 258 -8.76 -16.29 9.71
N LYS A 259 -8.05 -16.98 10.61
CA LYS A 259 -8.62 -17.50 11.87
C LYS A 259 -8.53 -16.52 13.04
N LEU A 260 -7.84 -15.39 12.88
CA LEU A 260 -7.72 -14.41 13.95
C LEU A 260 -9.06 -13.72 14.18
N PRO A 261 -9.48 -13.54 15.45
CA PRO A 261 -10.71 -12.81 15.74
C PRO A 261 -10.60 -11.37 15.23
N VAL A 262 -11.71 -10.82 14.74
CA VAL A 262 -11.85 -9.50 14.13
C VAL A 262 -11.08 -9.34 12.80
N VAL A 263 -9.78 -9.58 12.76
CA VAL A 263 -8.95 -9.44 11.54
C VAL A 263 -9.34 -10.46 10.47
N GLY A 264 -9.56 -11.72 10.87
CA GLY A 264 -9.95 -12.78 9.95
C GLY A 264 -11.28 -12.49 9.26
N GLU A 265 -12.25 -11.98 10.02
CA GLU A 265 -13.56 -11.59 9.49
C GLU A 265 -13.46 -10.39 8.54
N ILE A 266 -12.63 -9.39 8.85
CA ILE A 266 -12.37 -8.26 7.92
C ILE A 266 -11.76 -8.77 6.61
N LEU A 267 -10.81 -9.72 6.67
CA LEU A 267 -10.17 -10.27 5.48
C LEU A 267 -11.14 -11.14 4.66
N ASP A 268 -12.00 -11.91 5.32
CA ASP A 268 -13.08 -12.69 4.71
C ASP A 268 -14.03 -11.79 3.91
N LYS A 269 -14.62 -10.77 4.57
CA LYS A 269 -15.52 -9.82 3.89
C LYS A 269 -14.81 -9.00 2.82
N SER A 270 -13.55 -8.63 3.04
CA SER A 270 -12.74 -7.93 2.04
C SER A 270 -12.47 -8.80 0.81
N ALA A 271 -12.23 -10.10 0.98
CA ALA A 271 -12.03 -11.01 -0.14
C ALA A 271 -13.32 -11.18 -0.97
N VAL A 272 -14.48 -11.28 -0.31
CA VAL A 272 -15.79 -11.33 -1.00
C VAL A 272 -16.10 -10.02 -1.72
N ALA A 273 -15.80 -8.87 -1.10
CA ALA A 273 -15.95 -7.55 -1.72
C ALA A 273 -15.10 -7.43 -3.00
N LYS A 274 -13.82 -7.83 -2.94
CA LYS A 274 -12.94 -7.84 -4.11
C LYS A 274 -13.37 -8.84 -5.17
N PHE A 275 -13.87 -10.01 -4.77
CA PHE A 275 -14.46 -10.99 -5.69
C PHE A 275 -15.57 -10.34 -6.51
N GLY A 276 -16.57 -9.75 -5.84
CA GLY A 276 -17.67 -9.07 -6.52
C GLY A 276 -17.19 -7.90 -7.39
N ARG A 277 -16.29 -7.05 -6.86
CA ARG A 277 -15.81 -5.83 -7.53
C ARG A 277 -15.03 -6.15 -8.80
N VAL A 278 -14.08 -7.08 -8.71
CA VAL A 278 -13.24 -7.45 -9.85
C VAL A 278 -14.08 -8.15 -10.88
N LEU A 279 -14.88 -9.14 -10.47
CA LEU A 279 -15.69 -9.92 -11.39
C LEU A 279 -16.75 -9.06 -12.10
N SER A 280 -17.44 -8.14 -11.41
CA SER A 280 -18.38 -7.21 -12.05
C SER A 280 -17.70 -6.29 -13.05
N THR A 281 -16.53 -5.77 -12.68
CA THR A 281 -15.75 -4.85 -13.52
C THR A 281 -15.28 -5.53 -14.79
N THR A 282 -14.70 -6.73 -14.68
CA THR A 282 -14.19 -7.52 -15.81
C THR A 282 -15.31 -8.10 -16.65
N PHE A 283 -16.42 -8.54 -16.04
CA PHE A 283 -17.49 -9.17 -16.80
C PHE A 283 -18.25 -8.13 -17.63
N ALA A 284 -18.60 -6.97 -17.06
CA ALA A 284 -19.20 -5.89 -17.85
C ALA A 284 -18.20 -5.13 -18.73
N ALA A 285 -16.91 -5.50 -18.66
CA ALA A 285 -15.92 -5.14 -19.65
C ALA A 285 -15.94 -6.05 -20.89
N GLY A 286 -16.81 -7.06 -20.92
CA GLY A 286 -16.88 -8.06 -21.99
C GLY A 286 -15.79 -9.13 -21.93
N VAL A 287 -15.03 -9.20 -20.82
CA VAL A 287 -14.05 -10.26 -20.61
C VAL A 287 -14.80 -11.58 -20.37
N PRO A 288 -14.44 -12.69 -21.05
CA PRO A 288 -15.03 -14.00 -20.78
C PRO A 288 -14.95 -14.37 -19.29
N LEU A 289 -16.00 -15.03 -18.77
CA LEU A 289 -16.13 -15.32 -17.34
C LEU A 289 -14.93 -16.09 -16.76
N VAL A 290 -14.38 -17.03 -17.52
CA VAL A 290 -13.22 -17.84 -17.10
C VAL A 290 -11.97 -16.96 -16.93
N ASP A 291 -11.70 -16.06 -17.86
CA ASP A 291 -10.56 -15.12 -17.80
C ASP A 291 -10.76 -14.07 -16.70
N ALA A 292 -12.01 -13.67 -16.49
CA ALA A 292 -12.40 -12.79 -15.40
C ALA A 292 -12.12 -13.43 -14.03
N LEU A 293 -12.44 -14.71 -13.84
CA LEU A 293 -12.16 -15.48 -12.62
C LEU A 293 -10.65 -15.61 -12.35
N ASP A 294 -9.82 -15.71 -13.39
CA ASP A 294 -8.36 -15.73 -13.23
C ASP A 294 -7.85 -14.41 -12.60
N SER A 295 -8.42 -13.29 -13.05
CA SER A 295 -8.10 -11.97 -12.49
C SER A 295 -8.59 -11.81 -11.05
N VAL A 296 -9.73 -12.42 -10.72
CA VAL A 296 -10.27 -12.43 -9.35
C VAL A 296 -9.34 -13.21 -8.41
N ALA A 297 -8.81 -14.35 -8.84
CA ALA A 297 -7.90 -15.17 -8.02
C ALA A 297 -6.69 -14.35 -7.56
N GLY A 298 -6.10 -13.53 -8.44
CA GLY A 298 -5.01 -12.62 -8.10
C GLY A 298 -5.39 -11.46 -7.17
N ALA A 299 -6.65 -11.02 -7.19
CA ALA A 299 -7.11 -9.83 -6.47
C ALA A 299 -7.62 -10.09 -5.04
N THR A 300 -8.13 -11.29 -4.74
CA THR A 300 -8.69 -11.64 -3.43
C THR A 300 -7.71 -11.36 -2.27
N GLY A 301 -6.42 -11.60 -2.49
CA GLY A 301 -5.33 -11.25 -1.57
C GLY A 301 -5.16 -12.21 -0.39
N ASN A 302 -5.84 -13.35 -0.39
CA ASN A 302 -5.65 -14.45 0.55
C ASN A 302 -5.62 -15.78 -0.21
N ALA A 303 -4.67 -16.64 0.12
CA ALA A 303 -4.49 -17.95 -0.50
C ALA A 303 -5.75 -18.84 -0.50
N VAL A 304 -6.54 -18.82 0.59
CA VAL A 304 -7.77 -19.63 0.72
C VAL A 304 -8.80 -19.23 -0.34
N TYR A 305 -8.99 -17.93 -0.55
CA TYR A 305 -9.92 -17.42 -1.55
C TYR A 305 -9.37 -17.60 -2.97
N ARG A 306 -8.08 -17.38 -3.19
CA ARG A 306 -7.43 -17.65 -4.48
C ARG A 306 -7.67 -19.10 -4.92
N ASP A 307 -7.35 -20.06 -4.04
CA ASP A 307 -7.48 -21.49 -4.35
C ASP A 307 -8.95 -21.89 -4.58
N ALA A 308 -9.89 -21.28 -3.86
CA ALA A 308 -11.32 -21.48 -4.06
C ALA A 308 -11.81 -20.91 -5.39
N VAL A 309 -11.34 -19.71 -5.78
CA VAL A 309 -11.66 -19.09 -7.07
C VAL A 309 -11.07 -19.91 -8.22
N ASP A 310 -9.87 -20.46 -8.08
CA ASP A 310 -9.28 -21.35 -9.09
C ASP A 310 -10.09 -22.64 -9.27
N ARG A 311 -10.66 -23.20 -8.19
CA ARG A 311 -11.59 -24.32 -8.29
C ARG A 311 -12.87 -23.93 -9.01
N ILE A 312 -13.47 -22.80 -8.65
CA ILE A 312 -14.65 -22.24 -9.32
C ILE A 312 -14.39 -22.03 -10.81
N LYS A 313 -13.22 -21.49 -11.17
CA LYS A 313 -12.79 -21.31 -12.56
C LYS A 313 -12.79 -22.63 -13.33
N ASN A 314 -12.23 -23.69 -12.75
CA ASN A 314 -12.19 -25.02 -13.38
C ASN A 314 -13.60 -25.59 -13.56
N ASP A 315 -14.45 -25.47 -12.54
CA ASP A 315 -15.83 -25.97 -12.58
C ASP A 315 -16.66 -25.22 -13.64
N VAL A 316 -16.56 -23.89 -13.69
CA VAL A 316 -17.23 -23.05 -14.69
C VAL A 316 -16.72 -23.33 -16.09
N SER A 317 -15.41 -23.56 -16.25
CA SER A 317 -14.83 -23.98 -17.53
C SER A 317 -15.35 -25.34 -18.01
N SER A 318 -15.77 -26.21 -17.08
CA SER A 318 -16.41 -27.50 -17.38
C SER A 318 -17.93 -27.40 -17.61
N GLY A 319 -18.50 -26.20 -17.52
CA GLY A 319 -19.93 -25.95 -17.75
C GLY A 319 -20.79 -25.95 -16.48
N THR A 320 -20.19 -26.00 -15.30
CA THR A 320 -20.94 -25.85 -14.04
C THR A 320 -21.35 -24.39 -13.84
N GLN A 321 -22.56 -24.16 -13.33
CA GLN A 321 -23.03 -22.81 -12.99
C GLN A 321 -22.16 -22.17 -11.91
N LEU A 322 -21.87 -20.88 -12.05
CA LEU A 322 -21.01 -20.13 -11.13
C LEU A 322 -21.54 -20.19 -9.70
N GLN A 323 -22.85 -20.01 -9.51
CA GLN A 323 -23.47 -20.11 -8.18
C GLN A 323 -23.22 -21.47 -7.51
N ALA A 324 -23.22 -22.55 -8.31
CA ALA A 324 -23.18 -23.91 -7.78
C ALA A 324 -21.76 -24.20 -7.28
N SER A 325 -20.77 -23.80 -8.06
CA SER A 325 -19.36 -23.85 -7.69
C SER A 325 -19.06 -22.98 -6.47
N MET A 326 -19.63 -21.77 -6.39
CA MET A 326 -19.48 -20.91 -5.21
C MET A 326 -20.06 -21.56 -3.94
N ARG A 327 -21.22 -22.20 -4.06
CA ARG A 327 -21.87 -22.90 -2.94
C ARG A 327 -21.03 -24.08 -2.46
N GLN A 328 -20.36 -24.81 -3.35
CA GLN A 328 -19.50 -25.95 -2.99
C GLN A 328 -18.25 -25.56 -2.20
N GLN A 329 -17.77 -24.32 -2.30
CA GLN A 329 -16.58 -23.89 -1.58
C GLN A 329 -16.84 -23.52 -0.11
N ASP A 330 -18.10 -23.33 0.32
CA ASP A 330 -18.51 -22.98 1.70
C ASP A 330 -17.80 -21.76 2.35
N ILE A 331 -17.12 -20.91 1.56
CA ILE A 331 -16.47 -19.68 2.03
C ILE A 331 -17.22 -18.39 1.62
N PHE A 332 -18.20 -18.52 0.73
CA PHE A 332 -18.97 -17.39 0.24
C PHE A 332 -20.23 -17.20 1.10
N PRO A 333 -20.53 -15.97 1.56
CA PRO A 333 -21.78 -15.69 2.24
C PRO A 333 -23.00 -16.00 1.37
N VAL A 334 -24.10 -16.41 2.01
CA VAL A 334 -25.35 -16.78 1.34
C VAL A 334 -25.84 -15.69 0.39
N MET A 335 -25.78 -14.42 0.79
CA MET A 335 -26.20 -13.29 -0.03
C MET A 335 -25.37 -13.15 -1.32
N ALA A 336 -24.05 -13.40 -1.26
CA ALA A 336 -23.19 -13.35 -2.43
C ALA A 336 -23.55 -14.47 -3.43
N VAL A 337 -23.80 -15.68 -2.94
CA VAL A 337 -24.23 -16.82 -3.76
C VAL A 337 -25.60 -16.56 -4.39
N GLN A 338 -26.55 -15.99 -3.63
CA GLN A 338 -27.90 -15.68 -4.12
C GLN A 338 -27.91 -14.60 -5.19
N LEU A 339 -27.19 -13.49 -4.98
CA LEU A 339 -27.10 -12.43 -5.99
C LEU A 339 -26.40 -12.93 -7.26
N THR A 340 -25.39 -13.79 -7.12
CA THR A 340 -24.76 -14.46 -8.26
C THR A 340 -25.76 -15.33 -9.03
N ALA A 341 -26.57 -16.12 -8.33
CA ALA A 341 -27.59 -16.97 -8.96
C ALA A 341 -28.62 -16.12 -9.74
N ILE A 342 -29.12 -15.02 -9.14
CA ILE A 342 -30.05 -14.10 -9.81
C ILE A 342 -29.39 -13.47 -11.04
N GLY A 343 -28.12 -13.06 -10.93
CA GLY A 343 -27.37 -12.47 -12.04
C GLY A 343 -27.10 -13.45 -13.19
N GLU A 344 -26.82 -14.71 -12.86
CA GLU A 344 -26.58 -15.78 -13.83
C GLU A 344 -27.87 -16.18 -14.58
N GLU A 345 -29.02 -16.22 -13.88
CA GLU A 345 -30.32 -16.53 -14.49
C GLU A 345 -30.90 -15.38 -15.32
N SER A 346 -30.70 -14.13 -14.86
CA SER A 346 -31.19 -12.93 -15.55
C SER A 346 -30.25 -12.38 -16.62
N GLY A 347 -29.02 -12.90 -16.71
CA GLY A 347 -27.97 -12.38 -17.60
C GLY A 347 -27.31 -11.08 -17.13
N ASN A 348 -27.69 -10.54 -15.97
CA ASN A 348 -27.17 -9.29 -15.40
C ASN A 348 -26.19 -9.55 -14.24
N LEU A 349 -25.21 -10.41 -14.50
CA LEU A 349 -24.24 -10.85 -13.49
C LEU A 349 -23.36 -9.70 -12.97
N ASP A 350 -23.01 -8.76 -13.85
CA ASP A 350 -22.26 -7.55 -13.51
C ASP A 350 -22.96 -6.67 -12.47
N GLU A 351 -24.24 -6.37 -12.67
CA GLU A 351 -25.00 -5.52 -11.74
C GLU A 351 -25.17 -6.19 -10.37
N MET A 352 -25.45 -7.51 -10.35
CA MET A 352 -25.63 -8.24 -9.10
C MET A 352 -24.32 -8.37 -8.31
N LEU A 353 -23.20 -8.64 -8.99
CA LEU A 353 -21.88 -8.70 -8.35
C LEU A 353 -21.40 -7.32 -7.88
N GLU A 354 -21.78 -6.25 -8.56
CA GLU A 354 -21.55 -4.89 -8.05
C GLU A 354 -22.29 -4.63 -6.74
N LYS A 355 -23.54 -5.09 -6.59
CA LYS A 355 -24.27 -4.99 -5.32
C LYS A 355 -23.60 -5.80 -4.20
N VAL A 356 -23.07 -6.99 -4.52
CA VAL A 356 -22.25 -7.77 -3.58
C VAL A 356 -21.02 -6.96 -3.15
N ALA A 357 -20.30 -6.37 -4.10
CA ALA A 357 -19.12 -5.57 -3.84
C ALA A 357 -19.42 -4.39 -2.92
N VAL A 358 -20.40 -3.55 -3.29
CA VAL A 358 -20.76 -2.34 -2.53
C VAL A 358 -21.21 -2.67 -1.12
N HIS A 359 -22.00 -3.75 -0.94
CA HIS A 359 -22.43 -4.17 0.38
C HIS A 359 -21.26 -4.60 1.26
N TYR A 360 -20.38 -5.49 0.77
CA TYR A 360 -19.26 -5.98 1.58
C TYR A 360 -18.14 -4.93 1.75
N GLU A 361 -17.98 -4.00 0.81
CA GLU A 361 -17.14 -2.81 1.00
C GLU A 361 -17.64 -1.98 2.20
N ALA A 362 -18.95 -1.74 2.30
CA ALA A 362 -19.55 -1.03 3.43
C ALA A 362 -19.39 -1.80 4.75
N VAL A 363 -19.63 -3.11 4.76
CA VAL A 363 -19.41 -3.96 5.94
C VAL A 363 -17.95 -3.90 6.41
N VAL A 364 -17.00 -4.00 5.48
CA VAL A 364 -15.56 -3.87 5.80
C VAL A 364 -15.26 -2.49 6.37
N ASP A 365 -15.83 -1.43 5.79
CA ASP A 365 -15.65 -0.06 6.26
C ASP A 365 -16.13 0.11 7.71
N ASP A 366 -17.32 -0.39 8.04
CA ASP A 366 -17.89 -0.36 9.39
C ASP A 366 -17.06 -1.17 10.39
N MET A 367 -16.58 -2.35 9.98
CA MET A 367 -15.72 -3.20 10.82
C MET A 367 -14.37 -2.53 11.12
N VAL A 368 -13.77 -1.85 10.15
CA VAL A 368 -12.51 -1.11 10.34
C VAL A 368 -12.72 0.07 11.30
N ASP A 369 -13.85 0.76 11.21
CA ASP A 369 -14.18 1.86 12.10
C ASP A 369 -14.44 1.36 13.54
N ASN A 370 -15.16 0.25 13.70
CA ASN A 370 -15.38 -0.41 14.99
C ASN A 370 -14.10 -0.96 15.63
N LEU A 371 -13.21 -1.57 14.83
CA LEU A 371 -11.88 -2.00 15.29
C LEU A 371 -11.12 -0.83 15.91
N THR A 372 -11.18 0.34 15.26
CA THR A 372 -10.50 1.55 15.74
C THR A 372 -11.04 2.00 17.10
N ALA A 373 -12.36 1.98 17.28
CA ALA A 373 -13.00 2.35 18.53
C ALA A 373 -12.67 1.37 19.68
N LEU A 374 -12.63 0.06 19.41
CA LEU A 374 -12.34 -0.95 20.43
C LEU A 374 -10.86 -0.96 20.88
N MET A 375 -9.94 -0.50 20.03
CA MET A 375 -8.52 -0.45 20.38
C MET A 375 -8.22 0.54 21.50
N GLU A 376 -8.95 1.66 21.60
CA GLU A 376 -8.69 2.67 22.63
C GLU A 376 -8.90 2.13 24.07
N PRO A 377 -10.04 1.50 24.42
CA PRO A 377 -10.20 0.83 25.71
C PRO A 377 -9.16 -0.26 25.98
N MET A 378 -8.82 -1.07 24.98
CA MET A 378 -7.80 -2.12 25.15
C MET A 378 -6.42 -1.54 25.43
N ILE A 379 -6.04 -0.48 24.71
CA ILE A 379 -4.77 0.23 24.94
C ILE A 379 -4.74 0.83 26.34
N MET A 380 -5.82 1.49 26.78
CA MET A 380 -5.92 2.02 28.14
C MET A 380 -5.84 0.93 29.21
N ALA A 381 -6.49 -0.22 29.00
CA ALA A 381 -6.41 -1.36 29.90
C ALA A 381 -4.98 -1.92 29.99
N VAL A 382 -4.32 -2.14 28.85
CA VAL A 382 -2.94 -2.64 28.79
C VAL A 382 -1.97 -1.65 29.43
N LEU A 383 -2.08 -0.36 29.11
CA LEU A 383 -1.27 0.69 29.73
C LEU A 383 -1.52 0.80 31.23
N GLY A 384 -2.78 0.73 31.65
CA GLY A 384 -3.15 0.77 33.06
C GLY A 384 -2.54 -0.41 33.84
N VAL A 385 -2.59 -1.62 33.28
CA VAL A 385 -1.96 -2.81 33.89
C VAL A 385 -0.44 -2.69 33.89
N LEU A 386 0.17 -2.25 32.78
CA LEU A 386 1.63 -2.11 32.70
C LEU A 386 2.16 -1.03 33.66
N VAL A 387 1.63 0.19 33.58
CA VAL A 387 2.08 1.32 34.40
C VAL A 387 1.65 1.13 35.85
N GLY A 388 0.41 0.72 36.10
CA GLY A 388 -0.10 0.44 37.45
C GLY A 388 0.65 -0.70 38.12
N GLY A 389 0.92 -1.79 37.40
CA GLY A 389 1.74 -2.90 37.89
C GLY A 389 3.16 -2.45 38.27
N LEU A 390 3.80 -1.62 37.44
CA LEU A 390 5.10 -1.03 37.74
C LEU A 390 5.07 -0.13 38.98
N ILE A 391 4.08 0.75 39.11
CA ILE A 391 3.92 1.63 40.27
C ILE A 391 3.72 0.78 41.53
N ILE A 392 2.82 -0.21 41.51
CA ILE A 392 2.60 -1.10 42.65
C ILE A 392 3.91 -1.80 43.03
N ALA A 393 4.66 -2.33 42.07
CA ALA A 393 5.94 -2.98 42.33
C ALA A 393 6.95 -2.04 43.03
N MET A 394 6.93 -0.74 42.70
CA MET A 394 7.83 0.24 43.29
C MET A 394 7.39 0.71 44.68
N TYR A 395 6.08 0.81 44.93
CA TYR A 395 5.54 1.32 46.19
C TYR A 395 5.30 0.25 47.26
N LEU A 396 5.06 -1.00 46.86
CA LEU A 396 4.82 -2.11 47.79
C LEU A 396 5.92 -2.28 48.86
N PRO A 397 7.23 -2.19 48.53
CA PRO A 397 8.29 -2.26 49.54
C PRO A 397 8.25 -1.09 50.53
N ILE A 398 7.84 0.12 50.09
CA ILE A 398 7.72 1.31 50.95
C ILE A 398 6.69 1.05 52.05
N PHE A 399 5.53 0.50 51.69
CA PHE A 399 4.47 0.18 52.65
C PHE A 399 4.88 -0.90 53.65
N GLN A 400 5.61 -1.92 53.20
CA GLN A 400 6.09 -2.99 54.08
C GLN A 400 7.16 -2.48 55.05
N MET A 401 8.09 -1.63 54.62
CA MET A 401 9.06 -1.02 55.54
C MET A 401 8.41 -0.11 56.58
N GLY A 402 7.34 0.61 56.22
CA GLY A 402 6.58 1.41 57.19
C GLY A 402 5.92 0.59 58.31
N GLN A 403 5.68 -0.70 58.10
CA GLN A 403 5.14 -1.63 59.11
C GLN A 403 6.23 -2.29 59.98
N VAL A 404 7.50 -2.22 59.58
CA VAL A 404 8.64 -2.80 60.33
C VAL A 404 9.31 -1.75 61.23
N VAL A 405 9.10 -0.45 60.94
CA VAL A 405 9.70 0.69 61.66
C VAL A 405 8.71 1.34 62.66
N GLY A 406 7.46 0.90 62.70
CA GLY A 406 6.48 1.21 63.76
C GLY A 406 6.11 -0.05 64.52
#